data_AF-A0A0C9U4W2-F1
#
_entry.id   AF-A0A0C9U4W2-F1
#
_cell.length_a   1.000
_cell.length_b   1.000
_cell.length_c   1.000
_cell.angle_alpha   90.00
_cell.angle_beta   90.00
_cell.angle_gamma   90.00
#
_symmetry.space_group_name_H-M   'P 1'
#
loop_
_entity.id
_entity.type
_entity.pdbx_description
1 polymer ?
#
loop_
_entity_poly.entity_id
_entity_poly.type
_entity_poly.pdbx_seq_one_letter_code
_entity_poly.pdbx_strand_id
1 'polypeptide(L)'
;MVKGDKEWLEQLAKELGTILVGNPKGLVRDRGVVGLDEIWGGWNRARGVALIPPETMLLVLPHLPKVTNPPIRLRTFRSGLRVLHTPEYTDESFTARLLTLIASAGPQSTMEIAREEKITSALTLEMVESVEDAGKIIRDEQGPGGEVYWWRNTIRDYIWDGE
;
A
#
# COMPACT_ATOMS: atom_id res chain seq x y z
N MET A 1 -30.02 5.27 -3.81
CA MET A 1 -29.52 3.95 -4.24
C MET A 1 -30.64 2.95 -4.02
N VAL A 2 -31.14 2.35 -5.09
CA VAL A 2 -32.25 1.38 -5.03
C VAL A 2 -31.73 0.09 -4.41
N LYS A 3 -32.58 -0.70 -3.73
CA LYS A 3 -32.18 -1.96 -3.07
C LYS A 3 -31.36 -2.89 -3.99
N GLY A 4 -31.74 -2.96 -5.27
CA GLY A 4 -31.02 -3.74 -6.29
C GLY A 4 -29.59 -3.27 -6.57
N ASP A 5 -29.33 -1.96 -6.51
CA ASP A 5 -27.98 -1.41 -6.74
C ASP A 5 -27.01 -1.88 -5.65
N LYS A 6 -27.47 -1.92 -4.40
CA LYS A 6 -26.65 -2.35 -3.26
C LYS A 6 -26.31 -3.84 -3.35
N GLU A 7 -27.29 -4.68 -3.64
CA GLU A 7 -27.09 -6.12 -3.82
C GLU A 7 -26.14 -6.39 -5.00
N TRP A 8 -26.26 -5.63 -6.08
CA TRP A 8 -25.35 -5.71 -7.23
C TRP A 8 -23.91 -5.33 -6.86
N LEU A 9 -23.70 -4.21 -6.15
CA LEU A 9 -22.37 -3.80 -5.68
C LEU A 9 -21.73 -4.83 -4.73
N GLU A 10 -22.54 -5.46 -3.87
CA GLU A 10 -22.06 -6.52 -2.98
C GLU A 10 -21.62 -7.78 -3.75
N GLN A 11 -22.32 -8.13 -4.83
CA GLN A 11 -21.90 -9.24 -5.70
C GLN A 11 -20.60 -8.91 -6.45
N LEU A 12 -20.47 -7.69 -6.98
CA LEU A 12 -19.23 -7.23 -7.59
C LEU A 12 -18.06 -7.23 -6.61
N ALA A 13 -18.31 -6.87 -5.34
CA ALA A 13 -17.29 -6.90 -4.30
C ALA A 13 -16.80 -8.33 -4.00
N LYS A 14 -17.71 -9.32 -3.97
CA LYS A 14 -17.34 -10.73 -3.81
C LYS A 14 -16.55 -11.26 -4.99
N GLU A 15 -16.95 -10.88 -6.20
CA GLU A 15 -16.23 -11.22 -7.43
C GLU A 15 -14.81 -10.65 -7.40
N LEU A 16 -14.66 -9.34 -7.18
CA LEU A 16 -13.36 -8.69 -7.06
C LEU A 16 -12.54 -9.30 -5.92
N GLY A 17 -13.15 -9.56 -4.75
CA GLY A 17 -12.48 -10.21 -3.62
C GLY A 17 -11.88 -11.59 -3.97
N THR A 18 -12.58 -12.36 -4.81
CA THR A 18 -12.08 -13.65 -5.32
C THR A 18 -10.81 -13.48 -6.16
N ILE A 19 -10.76 -12.43 -6.99
CA ILE A 19 -9.61 -12.10 -7.86
C ILE A 19 -8.43 -11.56 -7.04
N LEU A 20 -8.71 -10.80 -5.98
CA LEU A 20 -7.67 -10.20 -5.15
C LEU A 20 -6.96 -11.21 -4.25
N VAL A 21 -7.72 -12.04 -3.52
CA VAL A 21 -7.17 -12.94 -2.48
C VAL A 21 -7.75 -14.36 -2.49
N GLY A 22 -8.91 -14.58 -3.11
CA GLY A 22 -9.60 -15.87 -3.10
C GLY A 22 -8.92 -16.99 -3.91
N ASN A 23 -8.09 -16.64 -4.90
CA ASN A 23 -7.33 -17.59 -5.72
C ASN A 23 -5.86 -17.72 -5.21
N PRO A 24 -5.21 -18.89 -5.33
CA PRO A 24 -3.75 -19.01 -5.16
C PRO A 24 -2.91 -17.99 -5.94
N LYS A 25 -3.37 -17.54 -7.11
CA LYS A 25 -2.75 -16.49 -7.94
C LYS A 25 -3.45 -15.13 -7.79
N GLY A 26 -4.05 -14.87 -6.63
CA GLY A 26 -4.76 -13.62 -6.37
C GLY A 26 -3.82 -12.43 -6.49
N LEU A 27 -4.28 -11.35 -7.12
CA LEU A 27 -3.43 -10.19 -7.48
C LEU A 27 -2.70 -9.59 -6.27
N VAL A 28 -3.36 -9.57 -5.11
CA VAL A 28 -2.86 -8.97 -3.87
C VAL A 28 -2.31 -10.03 -2.90
N ARG A 29 -2.62 -11.31 -3.12
CA ARG A 29 -2.32 -12.39 -2.17
C ARG A 29 -0.84 -12.49 -1.82
N ASP A 30 0.03 -12.51 -2.83
CA ASP A 30 1.47 -12.68 -2.64
C ASP A 30 2.21 -11.35 -2.52
N ARG A 31 1.62 -10.27 -3.05
CA ARG A 31 2.25 -8.93 -3.10
C ARG A 31 1.88 -8.03 -1.94
N GLY A 32 0.78 -8.31 -1.25
CA GLY A 32 0.27 -7.56 -0.11
C GLY A 32 -0.27 -6.16 -0.43
N VAL A 33 0.24 -5.46 -1.44
CA VAL A 33 -0.21 -4.13 -1.88
C VAL A 33 -0.09 -3.97 -3.39
N VAL A 34 -1.12 -3.43 -4.04
CA VAL A 34 -1.19 -3.28 -5.51
C VAL A 34 -1.94 -2.00 -5.90
N GLY A 35 -1.47 -1.32 -6.95
CA GLY A 35 -2.12 -0.15 -7.55
C GLY A 35 -3.51 -0.42 -8.09
N LEU A 36 -4.42 0.56 -7.98
CA LEU A 36 -5.79 0.42 -8.50
C LEU A 36 -5.85 0.22 -10.01
N ASP A 37 -4.91 0.80 -10.75
CA ASP A 37 -4.77 0.64 -12.20
C ASP A 37 -4.51 -0.83 -12.59
N GLU A 38 -3.58 -1.48 -11.89
CA GLU A 38 -3.25 -2.87 -12.11
C GLU A 38 -4.42 -3.78 -11.72
N ILE A 39 -5.10 -3.48 -10.61
CA ILE A 39 -6.27 -4.23 -10.15
C ILE A 39 -7.42 -4.10 -11.15
N TRP A 40 -7.70 -2.90 -11.63
CA TRP A 40 -8.76 -2.67 -12.62
C TRP A 40 -8.47 -3.45 -13.90
N GLY A 41 -7.24 -3.38 -14.41
CA GLY A 41 -6.80 -4.16 -15.56
C GLY A 41 -6.88 -5.67 -15.32
N GLY A 42 -6.44 -6.13 -14.15
CA GLY A 42 -6.48 -7.54 -13.77
C GLY A 42 -7.91 -8.09 -13.66
N TRP A 43 -8.83 -7.32 -13.06
CA TRP A 43 -10.23 -7.69 -12.96
C TRP A 43 -10.88 -7.78 -14.34
N ASN A 44 -10.67 -6.78 -15.19
CA ASN A 44 -11.22 -6.79 -16.54
C ASN A 44 -10.63 -7.89 -17.43
N ARG A 45 -9.34 -8.22 -17.27
CA ARG A 45 -8.73 -9.40 -17.93
C ARG A 45 -9.36 -10.71 -17.46
N ALA A 46 -9.65 -10.85 -16.16
CA ALA A 46 -10.30 -12.04 -15.62
C ALA A 46 -11.76 -12.17 -16.10
N ARG A 47 -12.47 -11.05 -16.30
CA ARG A 47 -13.83 -11.04 -16.85
C ARG A 47 -13.90 -11.40 -18.34
N GLY A 48 -12.93 -10.94 -19.13
CA GLY A 48 -12.88 -11.14 -20.58
C GLY A 48 -13.91 -10.33 -21.38
N VAL A 49 -15.18 -10.33 -20.94
CA VAL A 49 -16.30 -9.56 -21.52
C VAL A 49 -17.09 -8.85 -20.42
N ALA A 50 -17.99 -7.93 -20.79
CA ALA A 50 -18.77 -7.12 -19.85
C ALA A 50 -17.87 -6.39 -18.83
N LEU A 51 -16.93 -5.59 -19.34
CA LEU A 51 -15.93 -4.90 -18.54
C LEU A 51 -16.57 -3.93 -17.54
N ILE A 52 -15.91 -3.77 -16.40
CA ILE A 52 -16.30 -2.83 -15.35
C ILE A 52 -15.67 -1.46 -15.64
N PRO A 53 -16.47 -0.39 -15.79
CA PRO A 53 -15.95 0.98 -15.85
C PRO A 53 -15.20 1.34 -14.56
N PRO A 54 -14.16 2.20 -14.62
CA PRO A 54 -13.44 2.63 -13.42
C PRO A 54 -14.37 3.22 -12.35
N GLU A 55 -15.36 4.04 -12.74
CA GLU A 55 -16.35 4.63 -11.84
C GLU A 55 -17.11 3.57 -11.03
N THR A 56 -17.54 2.49 -11.69
CA THR A 56 -18.21 1.36 -11.02
C THR A 56 -17.27 0.65 -10.06
N MET A 57 -16.00 0.42 -10.44
CA MET A 57 -15.02 -0.18 -9.53
C MET A 57 -14.87 0.66 -8.25
N LEU A 58 -14.85 1.99 -8.36
CA LEU A 58 -14.75 2.88 -7.20
C LEU A 58 -15.91 2.71 -6.22
N LEU A 59 -17.13 2.44 -6.71
CA LEU A 59 -18.30 2.15 -5.88
C LEU A 59 -18.19 0.80 -5.15
N VAL A 60 -17.40 -0.13 -5.68
CA VAL A 60 -17.21 -1.48 -5.11
C VAL A 60 -16.19 -1.49 -3.98
N LEU A 61 -15.15 -0.63 -4.04
CA LEU A 61 -14.03 -0.64 -3.09
C LEU A 61 -14.44 -0.59 -1.61
N PRO A 62 -15.42 0.23 -1.16
CA PRO A 62 -15.82 0.30 0.25
C PRO A 62 -16.43 -1.01 0.79
N HIS A 63 -16.86 -1.92 -0.09
CA HIS A 63 -17.46 -3.20 0.29
C HIS A 63 -16.41 -4.31 0.49
N LEU A 64 -15.20 -4.15 -0.05
CA LEU A 64 -14.14 -5.17 -0.03
C LEU A 64 -13.77 -5.67 1.38
N PRO A 65 -13.62 -4.82 2.42
CA PRO A 65 -13.24 -5.30 3.75
C PRO A 65 -14.23 -6.29 4.36
N LYS A 66 -15.50 -6.27 3.92
CA LYS A 66 -16.56 -7.13 4.45
C LYS A 66 -16.63 -8.49 3.77
N VAL A 67 -16.04 -8.63 2.59
CA VAL A 67 -16.16 -9.81 1.72
C VAL A 67 -14.82 -10.49 1.44
N THR A 68 -13.73 -9.99 2.03
CA THR A 68 -12.38 -10.53 1.86
C THR A 68 -11.80 -10.96 3.21
N ASN A 69 -11.03 -12.05 3.19
CA ASN A 69 -10.23 -12.51 4.33
C ASN A 69 -8.84 -12.93 3.82
N PRO A 70 -7.75 -12.22 4.18
CA PRO A 70 -7.71 -11.05 5.07
C PRO A 70 -8.45 -9.83 4.48
N PRO A 71 -8.89 -8.86 5.32
CA PRO A 71 -9.65 -7.72 4.85
C PRO A 71 -8.79 -6.78 3.99
N ILE A 72 -9.19 -6.61 2.74
CA ILE A 72 -8.56 -5.70 1.79
C ILE A 72 -9.11 -4.29 1.98
N ARG A 73 -8.20 -3.31 2.09
CA ARG A 73 -8.52 -1.89 2.28
C ARG A 73 -7.95 -1.02 1.18
N LEU A 74 -8.57 0.13 0.98
CA LEU A 74 -8.11 1.19 0.09
C LEU A 74 -7.23 2.17 0.85
N ARG A 75 -6.09 2.51 0.27
CA ARG A 75 -5.25 3.63 0.70
C ARG A 75 -5.06 4.60 -0.47
N THR A 76 -4.98 5.89 -0.14
CA THR A 76 -4.67 6.97 -1.07
C THR A 76 -3.46 7.72 -0.54
N PHE A 77 -2.39 7.79 -1.32
CA PHE A 77 -1.18 8.52 -0.96
C PHE A 77 -1.28 10.00 -1.34
N ARG A 78 -0.31 10.81 -0.90
CA ARG A 78 -0.27 12.26 -1.16
C ARG A 78 -0.26 12.59 -2.65
N SER A 79 0.41 11.77 -3.46
CA SER A 79 0.44 11.93 -4.93
C SER A 79 -0.92 11.71 -5.60
N GLY A 80 -1.91 11.18 -4.88
CA GLY A 80 -3.17 10.70 -5.44
C GLY A 80 -3.10 9.25 -5.92
N LEU A 81 -1.94 8.58 -5.84
CA LEU A 81 -1.85 7.14 -6.07
C LEU A 81 -2.78 6.40 -5.11
N ARG A 82 -3.57 5.48 -5.65
CA ARG A 82 -4.50 4.66 -4.88
C ARG A 82 -4.11 3.20 -5.00
N VAL A 83 -4.10 2.51 -3.86
CA VAL A 83 -3.72 1.10 -3.77
C VAL A 83 -4.75 0.32 -2.97
N LEU A 84 -4.87 -0.97 -3.27
CA LEU A 84 -5.49 -1.92 -2.34
C LEU A 84 -4.41 -2.72 -1.64
N HIS A 85 -4.61 -2.96 -0.36
CA HIS A 85 -3.62 -3.62 0.48
C HIS A 85 -4.23 -4.55 1.53
N THR A 86 -3.43 -5.54 1.95
CA THR A 86 -3.69 -6.43 3.08
C THR A 86 -3.36 -5.72 4.41
N PRO A 87 -3.74 -6.30 5.57
CA PRO A 87 -3.37 -5.78 6.89
C PRO A 87 -1.86 -5.65 7.12
N GLU A 88 -1.04 -6.43 6.42
CA GLU A 88 0.43 -6.34 6.49
C GLU A 88 0.96 -5.00 5.98
N TYR A 89 0.23 -4.34 5.07
CA TYR A 89 0.63 -3.07 4.47
C TYR A 89 -0.18 -1.88 4.99
N THR A 90 -0.78 -1.99 6.19
CA THR A 90 -1.26 -0.80 6.89
C THR A 90 -0.08 0.11 7.27
N ASP A 91 -0.37 1.39 7.47
CA ASP A 91 0.62 2.39 7.86
C ASP A 91 1.39 1.94 9.11
N GLU A 92 0.68 1.40 10.10
CA GLU A 92 1.28 0.92 11.35
C GLU A 92 2.18 -0.30 11.13
N SER A 93 1.70 -1.30 10.38
CA SER A 93 2.43 -2.54 10.13
C SER A 93 3.70 -2.30 9.31
N PHE A 94 3.59 -1.49 8.26
CA PHE A 94 4.73 -1.09 7.44
C PHE A 94 5.72 -0.23 8.23
N THR A 95 5.24 0.78 8.97
CA THR A 95 6.10 1.63 9.83
C THR A 95 6.89 0.77 10.82
N ALA A 96 6.25 -0.19 11.48
CA ALA A 96 6.91 -1.05 12.45
C ALA A 96 8.03 -1.88 11.83
N ARG A 97 7.80 -2.46 10.64
CA ARG A 97 8.84 -3.21 9.90
C ARG A 97 9.98 -2.30 9.46
N LEU A 98 9.68 -1.15 8.87
CA LEU A 98 10.68 -0.20 8.40
C LEU A 98 11.57 0.29 9.55
N LEU A 99 10.98 0.65 10.70
CA LEU A 99 11.74 1.06 11.88
C LEU A 99 12.60 -0.07 12.44
N THR A 100 12.12 -1.32 12.37
CA THR A 100 12.90 -2.50 12.78
C THR A 100 14.07 -2.73 11.85
N LEU A 101 13.84 -2.63 10.53
CA LEU A 101 14.88 -2.74 9.51
C LEU A 101 15.97 -1.69 9.75
N ILE A 102 15.60 -0.40 9.85
CA ILE A 102 16.55 0.70 10.07
C ILE A 102 17.32 0.52 11.39
N ALA A 103 16.66 0.05 12.46
CA ALA A 103 17.32 -0.21 13.73
C ALA A 103 18.36 -1.35 13.65
N SER A 104 18.12 -2.36 12.83
CA SER A 104 19.00 -3.53 12.69
C SER A 104 20.12 -3.37 11.65
N ALA A 105 19.83 -2.70 10.53
CA ALA A 105 20.71 -2.60 9.37
C ALA A 105 21.35 -1.22 9.22
N GLY A 106 20.95 -0.25 10.05
CA GLY A 106 21.29 1.15 9.87
C GLY A 106 20.37 1.84 8.86
N PRO A 107 20.70 3.07 8.44
CA PRO A 107 19.94 3.83 7.45
C PRO A 107 19.81 3.03 6.15
N GLN A 108 18.67 3.16 5.48
CA GLN A 108 18.40 2.41 4.26
C GLN A 108 18.03 3.35 3.12
N SER A 109 18.45 3.03 1.89
CA SER A 109 17.95 3.73 0.71
C SER A 109 16.56 3.23 0.31
N THR A 110 15.81 4.00 -0.47
CA THR A 110 14.50 3.57 -1.00
C THR A 110 14.60 2.26 -1.77
N MET A 111 15.71 2.03 -2.48
CA MET A 111 15.93 0.80 -3.25
C MET A 111 16.16 -0.42 -2.36
N GLU A 112 16.88 -0.26 -1.25
CA GLU A 112 17.11 -1.33 -0.28
C GLU A 112 15.80 -1.74 0.41
N ILE A 113 14.99 -0.75 0.81
CA ILE A 113 13.66 -0.99 1.39
C ILE A 113 12.76 -1.70 0.37
N ALA A 114 12.76 -1.25 -0.88
CA ALA A 114 11.94 -1.86 -1.94
C ALA A 114 12.31 -3.33 -2.16
N ARG A 115 13.61 -3.65 -2.12
CA ARG A 115 14.12 -5.02 -2.25
C ARG A 115 13.67 -5.89 -1.08
N GLU A 116 13.73 -5.38 0.14
CA GLU A 116 13.31 -6.10 1.35
C GLU A 116 11.80 -6.36 1.35
N GLU A 117 11.00 -5.33 1.07
CA GLU A 117 9.53 -5.42 1.04
C GLU A 117 9.01 -6.12 -0.23
N LYS A 118 9.86 -6.32 -1.24
CA LYS A 118 9.52 -6.95 -2.53
C LYS A 118 8.39 -6.24 -3.27
N ILE A 119 8.37 -4.91 -3.17
CA ILE A 119 7.44 -4.03 -3.88
C ILE A 119 8.21 -3.08 -4.81
N THR A 120 7.51 -2.36 -5.68
CA THR A 120 8.16 -1.43 -6.62
C THR A 120 8.79 -0.26 -5.88
N SER A 121 9.88 0.29 -6.43
CA SER A 121 10.57 1.45 -5.83
C SER A 121 9.64 2.68 -5.73
N ALA A 122 8.80 2.92 -6.74
CA ALA A 122 7.83 4.01 -6.73
C ALA A 122 6.80 3.87 -5.58
N LEU A 123 6.25 2.67 -5.38
CA LEU A 123 5.32 2.43 -4.28
C LEU A 123 6.04 2.49 -2.91
N THR A 124 7.27 1.99 -2.86
CA THR A 124 8.11 2.08 -1.66
C THR A 124 8.30 3.54 -1.26
N LEU A 125 8.61 4.41 -2.22
CA LEU A 125 8.80 5.84 -1.96
C LEU A 125 7.55 6.45 -1.33
N GLU A 126 6.37 6.22 -1.90
CA GLU A 126 5.08 6.71 -1.36
C GLU A 126 4.83 6.23 0.08
N MET A 127 5.14 4.96 0.35
CA MET A 127 4.98 4.38 1.68
C MET A 127 5.98 4.96 2.69
N VAL A 128 7.24 5.11 2.30
CA VAL A 128 8.31 5.66 3.15
C VAL A 128 8.08 7.15 3.42
N GLU A 129 7.71 7.93 2.43
CA GLU A 129 7.34 9.35 2.59
C GLU A 129 6.15 9.51 3.53
N SER A 130 5.17 8.60 3.50
CA SER A 130 4.08 8.62 4.48
C SER A 130 4.55 8.34 5.91
N VAL A 131 5.63 7.57 6.10
CA VAL A 131 6.24 7.33 7.43
C VAL A 131 7.03 8.55 7.90
N GLU A 132 7.70 9.23 6.97
CA GLU A 132 8.36 10.52 7.23
C GLU A 132 7.36 11.61 7.59
N ASP A 133 6.25 11.72 6.86
CA ASP A 133 5.17 12.66 7.13
C ASP A 133 4.58 12.48 8.54
N ALA A 134 4.59 11.24 9.05
CA ALA A 134 4.20 10.91 10.43
C ALA A 134 5.30 11.22 11.48
N GLY A 135 6.45 11.75 11.03
CA GLY A 135 7.59 12.15 11.83
C GLY A 135 8.36 10.97 12.45
N LYS A 136 8.27 9.76 11.87
CA LYS A 136 8.90 8.55 12.42
C LYS A 136 10.33 8.33 11.89
N ILE A 137 10.58 8.80 10.68
CA ILE A 137 11.88 8.78 10.01
C ILE A 137 12.19 10.17 9.48
N ILE A 138 13.44 10.38 9.07
CA ILE A 138 13.93 11.60 8.40
C ILE A 138 14.76 11.20 7.18
N ARG A 139 14.75 12.04 6.14
CA ARG A 139 15.55 11.86 4.93
C ARG A 139 16.95 12.49 5.05
N ASP A 140 17.93 11.83 4.48
CA ASP A 140 19.26 12.35 4.15
C ASP A 140 19.44 12.30 2.63
N GLU A 141 19.45 13.48 2.01
CA GLU A 141 19.56 13.62 0.55
C GLU A 141 21.03 13.65 0.06
N GLN A 142 22.00 13.59 0.97
CA GLN A 142 23.44 13.62 0.67
C GLN A 142 24.10 12.23 0.81
N GLY A 143 23.31 11.17 0.66
CA GLY A 143 23.81 9.80 0.75
C GLY A 143 24.84 9.45 -0.34
N PRO A 144 25.56 8.32 -0.18
CA PRO A 144 26.51 7.83 -1.18
C PRO A 144 25.89 7.76 -2.57
N GLY A 145 26.57 8.32 -3.57
CA GLY A 145 26.08 8.34 -4.96
C GLY A 145 24.91 9.30 -5.22
N GLY A 146 24.56 10.17 -4.25
CA GLY A 146 23.42 11.09 -4.36
C GLY A 146 22.07 10.41 -4.10
N GLU A 147 22.07 9.22 -3.51
CA GLU A 147 20.86 8.52 -3.11
C GLU A 147 20.29 9.08 -1.80
N VAL A 148 18.96 9.01 -1.67
CA VAL A 148 18.27 9.36 -0.43
C VAL A 148 18.32 8.18 0.53
N TYR A 149 18.79 8.43 1.75
CA TYR A 149 18.78 7.48 2.86
C TYR A 149 17.77 7.88 3.94
N TRP A 150 17.15 6.88 4.54
CA TRP A 150 16.11 7.06 5.54
C TRP A 150 16.63 6.65 6.91
N TRP A 151 16.58 7.59 7.85
CA TRP A 151 17.04 7.43 9.22
C TRP A 151 15.86 7.40 10.17
N ARG A 152 15.98 6.71 11.31
CA ARG A 152 15.03 6.86 12.39
C ARG A 152 15.07 8.30 12.91
N ASN A 153 13.90 8.90 13.14
CA ASN A 153 13.84 10.27 13.65
C ASN A 153 14.20 10.29 15.14
N THR A 154 15.47 10.57 15.45
CA THR A 154 15.97 10.78 16.82
C THR A 154 15.92 12.25 17.24
N ILE A 155 15.76 13.18 16.29
CA ILE A 155 15.70 14.63 16.55
C ILE A 155 14.47 14.98 17.39
N ARG A 156 13.36 14.26 17.19
CA ARG A 156 12.12 14.49 17.94
C ARG A 156 12.29 14.32 19.46
N ASP A 157 13.15 13.41 19.87
CA ASP A 157 13.39 13.11 21.29
C ASP A 157 14.66 13.83 21.81
N TYR A 158 15.29 14.65 20.97
CA TYR A 158 16.52 15.34 21.30
C TYR A 158 16.27 16.53 22.21
N ILE A 159 17.03 16.59 23.31
CA ILE A 159 17.07 17.73 24.22
C ILE A 159 18.47 18.34 24.09
N TRP A 160 18.55 19.59 23.63
CA TRP A 160 19.82 20.32 23.56
C TRP A 160 20.39 20.50 24.97
N ASP A 161 21.61 20.02 25.18
CA ASP A 161 22.33 20.07 26.45
C ASP A 161 23.22 21.31 26.62
N GLY A 162 23.35 22.14 25.58
CA GLY A 162 23.93 23.48 25.72
C GLY A 162 25.41 23.61 25.36
N GLU A 163 26.07 22.56 24.85
CA GLU A 163 27.52 22.56 24.56
C GLU A 163 27.89 22.97 23.12
#